data_AF-A0A9D4TUL8-F1
#
_entry.id   AF-A0A9D4TUL8-F1
#
_cell.length_a   1.000
_cell.length_b   1.000
_cell.length_c   1.000
_cell.angle_alpha   90.00
_cell.angle_beta   90.00
_cell.angle_gamma   90.00
#
_symmetry.space_group_name_H-M   'P 1'
#
loop_
_entity.id
_entity.type
_entity.pdbx_description
1 polymer ?
#
loop_
_entity_poly.entity_id
_entity_poly.type
_entity_poly.pdbx_seq_one_letter_code
_entity_poly.pdbx_strand_id
1 'polypeptide(L)'
;MSDSAAPKKVVKKGSKKAAAEEVAKPMPPFKPAKMTHYDRQLVDYVRCATAKNIWYYRDRMSSPRGPCSLPVLREAWTQGVIDENTLVWGQGLADWLPVKNVRTLVPQIRTVEVQVATWVKKQFALKPALAHARKERAEQRAQPNPQVDTMY
;
A
#
# COMPACT_ATOMS: atom_id res chain seq x y z
N MET A 1 20.11 -57.27 55.19
CA MET A 1 20.95 -56.07 55.38
C MET A 1 20.65 -55.18 54.19
N SER A 2 19.54 -54.44 54.17
CA SER A 2 19.33 -53.18 54.93
C SER A 2 20.48 -52.22 54.56
N ASP A 3 20.27 -51.17 53.79
CA ASP A 3 19.50 -50.01 54.23
C ASP A 3 18.92 -49.15 53.10
N SER A 4 17.76 -48.59 53.44
CA SER A 4 16.96 -47.62 52.69
C SER A 4 17.34 -46.21 53.13
N ALA A 5 17.54 -45.27 52.22
CA ALA A 5 17.64 -43.85 52.57
C ALA A 5 17.17 -42.95 51.42
N ALA A 6 15.88 -42.60 51.46
CA ALA A 6 15.30 -41.47 50.73
C ALA A 6 15.37 -40.18 51.60
N PRO A 7 14.89 -39.00 51.16
CA PRO A 7 15.74 -37.89 50.71
C PRO A 7 15.66 -36.63 51.62
N LYS A 8 16.74 -35.85 51.73
CA LYS A 8 16.70 -34.54 52.38
C LYS A 8 16.15 -33.47 51.42
N LYS A 9 14.88 -33.09 51.61
CA LYS A 9 14.26 -31.89 51.03
C LYS A 9 14.97 -30.63 51.54
N VAL A 10 15.71 -29.95 50.68
CA VAL A 10 16.14 -28.56 50.91
C VAL A 10 15.11 -27.65 50.26
N VAL A 11 14.25 -27.08 51.09
CA VAL A 11 13.28 -26.04 50.71
C VAL A 11 14.04 -24.77 50.36
N LYS A 12 14.30 -24.54 49.06
CA LYS A 12 14.70 -23.21 48.57
C LYS A 12 13.47 -22.30 48.48
N LYS A 13 13.24 -21.62 49.59
CA LYS A 13 12.35 -20.47 49.74
C LYS A 13 12.88 -19.32 48.85
N GLY A 14 12.02 -18.78 47.99
CA GLY A 14 12.19 -17.43 47.44
C GLY A 14 12.91 -17.30 46.10
N SER A 15 12.18 -17.43 45.01
CA SER A 15 12.48 -16.70 43.76
C SER A 15 11.19 -16.20 43.13
N LYS A 16 10.46 -15.35 43.86
CA LYS A 16 9.31 -14.57 43.36
C LYS A 16 9.70 -13.13 43.02
N LYS A 17 10.99 -12.81 42.95
CA LYS A 17 11.52 -11.45 42.72
C LYS A 17 12.19 -11.26 41.34
N ALA A 18 11.93 -12.16 40.37
CA ALA A 18 12.44 -12.03 39.00
C ALA A 18 11.37 -11.61 37.98
N ALA A 19 10.08 -11.64 38.35
CA ALA A 19 8.98 -11.37 37.40
C ALA A 19 8.48 -9.91 37.40
N ALA A 20 9.01 -9.05 38.28
CA ALA A 20 8.49 -7.69 38.47
C ALA A 20 9.41 -6.57 37.89
N GLU A 21 10.58 -6.92 37.36
CA GLU A 21 11.57 -5.96 36.82
C GLU A 21 11.78 -6.13 35.30
N GLU A 22 10.80 -6.71 34.61
CA GLU A 22 10.79 -6.81 33.14
C GLU A 22 9.91 -5.73 32.47
N VAL A 23 9.41 -4.78 33.26
CA VAL A 23 8.58 -3.67 32.77
C VAL A 23 9.50 -2.50 32.41
N ALA A 24 9.62 -2.24 31.10
CA ALA A 24 10.12 -1.00 30.48
C ALA A 24 11.63 -0.85 30.22
N LYS A 25 12.29 -1.85 29.60
CA LYS A 25 13.39 -1.47 28.68
C LYS A 25 12.76 -0.93 27.39
N PRO A 26 13.00 0.32 26.98
CA PRO A 26 12.51 0.80 25.69
C PRO A 26 13.03 -0.13 24.61
N MET A 27 12.13 -0.56 23.71
CA MET A 27 12.49 -1.44 22.61
C MET A 27 13.70 -0.81 21.88
N PRO A 28 14.79 -1.56 21.63
CA PRO A 28 15.96 -0.99 20.99
C PRO A 28 15.56 -0.42 19.62
N PRO A 29 16.21 0.68 19.17
CA PRO A 29 15.91 1.24 17.85
C PRO A 29 16.09 0.15 16.79
N PHE A 30 15.11 0.04 15.90
CA PHE A 30 15.16 -0.91 14.79
C PHE A 30 16.41 -0.64 13.95
N LYS A 31 17.36 -1.58 13.98
CA LYS A 31 18.52 -1.56 13.09
C LYS A 31 18.16 -2.41 11.87
N PRO A 32 18.14 -1.84 10.65
CA PRO A 32 17.86 -2.64 9.46
C PRO A 32 18.93 -3.73 9.35
N ALA A 33 18.50 -4.95 9.06
CA ALA A 33 19.41 -6.06 8.81
C ALA A 33 20.32 -5.71 7.61
N LYS A 34 21.61 -6.02 7.72
CA LYS A 34 22.53 -5.90 6.59
C LYS A 34 22.16 -6.98 5.58
N MET A 35 21.62 -6.56 4.45
CA MET A 35 21.21 -7.47 3.38
C MET A 35 22.44 -8.15 2.80
N THR A 36 22.45 -9.48 2.72
CA THR A 36 23.58 -10.22 2.14
C THR A 36 23.62 -10.02 0.63
N HIS A 37 24.72 -10.42 -0.01
CA HIS A 37 24.83 -10.37 -1.48
C HIS A 37 23.73 -11.18 -2.16
N TYR A 38 23.44 -12.38 -1.65
CA TYR A 38 22.40 -13.27 -2.19
C TYR A 38 21.00 -12.68 -2.04
N ASP A 39 20.70 -12.07 -0.89
CA ASP A 39 19.42 -11.39 -0.67
C ASP A 39 19.20 -10.27 -1.69
N ARG A 40 20.27 -9.51 -1.98
CA ARG A 40 20.23 -8.45 -3.00
C ARG A 40 19.97 -9.02 -4.40
N GLN A 41 20.66 -10.08 -4.78
CA GLN A 41 20.44 -10.74 -6.08
C GLN A 41 19.00 -11.24 -6.23
N LEU A 42 18.41 -11.81 -5.18
CA LEU A 42 17.00 -12.26 -5.19
C LEU A 42 16.03 -11.09 -5.37
N VAL A 43 16.24 -9.99 -4.63
CA VAL A 43 15.40 -8.79 -4.77
C VAL A 43 15.52 -8.19 -6.17
N ASP A 44 16.74 -8.10 -6.70
CA ASP A 44 16.97 -7.58 -8.05
C ASP A 44 16.35 -8.47 -9.12
N TYR A 45 16.45 -9.80 -8.96
CA TYR A 45 15.78 -10.77 -9.84
C TYR A 45 14.26 -10.58 -9.85
N VAL A 46 13.62 -10.53 -8.68
CA VAL A 46 12.17 -10.35 -8.59
C VAL A 46 11.75 -9.00 -9.15
N ARG A 47 12.54 -7.93 -8.91
CA ARG A 47 12.29 -6.61 -9.50
C ARG A 47 12.37 -6.66 -11.02
N CYS A 48 13.41 -7.26 -11.59
CA CYS A 48 13.55 -7.39 -13.04
C CYS A 48 12.44 -8.25 -13.65
N ALA A 49 12.05 -9.34 -13.00
CA ALA A 49 10.94 -10.18 -13.44
C ALA A 49 9.61 -9.41 -13.45
N THR A 50 9.31 -8.68 -12.36
CA THR A 50 8.10 -7.84 -12.24
C THR A 50 8.08 -6.74 -13.32
N ALA A 51 9.23 -6.12 -13.61
CA ALA A 51 9.35 -5.02 -14.57
C ALA A 51 9.21 -5.48 -16.03
N LYS A 52 9.68 -6.69 -16.35
CA LYS A 52 9.56 -7.30 -17.69
C LYS A 52 8.24 -8.04 -17.90
N ASN A 53 7.42 -8.16 -16.86
CA ASN A 53 6.14 -8.86 -16.94
C ASN A 53 5.11 -8.05 -17.74
N ILE A 54 4.14 -8.77 -18.30
CA ILE A 54 2.97 -8.19 -18.94
C ILE A 54 1.89 -8.03 -17.88
N TRP A 55 1.37 -6.81 -17.76
CA TRP A 55 0.35 -6.45 -16.78
C TRP A 55 -0.97 -6.14 -17.44
N TYR A 56 -2.04 -6.41 -16.71
CA TYR A 56 -3.40 -6.03 -17.03
C TYR A 56 -3.97 -5.33 -15.81
N TYR A 57 -4.81 -4.32 -16.02
CA TYR A 57 -5.50 -3.63 -14.93
C TYR A 57 -6.99 -3.53 -15.24
N ARG A 58 -7.80 -3.47 -14.19
CA ARG A 58 -9.23 -3.13 -14.30
C ARG A 58 -9.42 -1.66 -13.96
N ASP A 59 -10.02 -0.95 -14.90
CA ASP A 59 -10.42 0.44 -14.73
C ASP A 59 -11.62 0.54 -13.76
N ARG A 60 -12.07 1.76 -13.41
CA ARG A 60 -13.24 2.00 -12.54
C ARG A 60 -14.52 1.36 -13.07
N MET A 61 -14.60 1.09 -14.38
CA MET A 61 -15.70 0.36 -15.02
C MET A 61 -15.55 -1.16 -14.96
N SER A 62 -14.58 -1.69 -14.21
CA SER A 62 -14.28 -3.13 -14.05
C SER A 62 -13.92 -3.90 -15.34
N SER A 63 -13.73 -3.19 -16.45
CA SER A 63 -13.31 -3.79 -17.72
C SER A 63 -11.79 -4.01 -17.72
N PRO A 64 -11.30 -5.22 -18.07
CA PRO A 64 -9.88 -5.49 -18.15
C PRO A 64 -9.26 -4.77 -19.35
N ARG A 65 -8.20 -3.99 -19.11
CA ARG A 65 -7.38 -3.33 -20.12
C ARG A 65 -6.01 -4.01 -20.19
N GLY A 66 -5.44 -4.12 -21.39
CA GLY A 66 -4.08 -4.64 -21.56
C GLY A 66 -3.64 -4.70 -23.02
N PRO A 67 -2.54 -5.41 -23.33
CA PRO A 67 -1.41 -5.68 -22.44
C PRO A 67 -0.67 -4.38 -22.11
N CYS A 68 -0.33 -4.17 -20.84
CA CYS A 68 0.38 -2.98 -20.40
C CYS A 68 1.78 -3.35 -19.92
N SER A 69 2.77 -2.67 -20.50
CA SER A 69 4.13 -2.68 -19.98
C SER A 69 4.24 -1.76 -18.75
N LEU A 70 5.32 -1.88 -17.98
CA LEU A 70 5.56 -1.04 -16.81
C LEU A 70 5.47 0.49 -17.11
N PRO A 71 6.01 1.01 -18.23
CA PRO A 71 5.82 2.42 -18.62
C PRO A 71 4.36 2.81 -18.80
N VAL A 72 3.55 1.97 -19.45
CA VAL A 72 2.11 2.24 -19.66
C VAL A 72 1.38 2.27 -18.32
N LEU A 73 1.74 1.39 -17.37
CA LEU A 73 1.19 1.46 -16.01
C LEU A 73 1.55 2.76 -15.30
N ARG A 74 2.78 3.27 -15.50
CA ARG A 74 3.20 4.58 -14.95
C ARG A 74 2.38 5.72 -15.53
N GLU A 75 2.16 5.73 -16.84
CA GLU A 75 1.31 6.74 -17.47
C GLU A 75 -0.12 6.69 -16.95
N ALA A 76 -0.72 5.50 -16.89
CA ALA A 76 -2.07 5.30 -16.34
C ALA A 76 -2.17 5.72 -14.87
N TRP A 77 -1.11 5.55 -14.08
CA TRP A 77 -0.99 6.09 -12.73
C TRP A 77 -0.93 7.63 -12.74
N THR A 78 -0.13 8.25 -13.62
CA THR A 78 -0.08 9.72 -13.73
C THR A 78 -1.41 10.34 -14.14
N GLN A 79 -2.23 9.60 -14.88
CA GLN A 79 -3.55 10.00 -15.31
C GLN A 79 -4.62 9.79 -14.22
N GLY A 80 -4.31 9.06 -13.14
CA GLY A 80 -5.27 8.72 -12.09
C GLY A 80 -6.31 7.67 -12.50
N VAL A 81 -5.99 6.89 -13.55
CA VAL A 81 -6.78 5.72 -13.97
C VAL A 81 -6.52 4.57 -12.99
N ILE A 82 -5.26 4.42 -12.57
CA ILE A 82 -4.80 3.39 -11.66
C ILE A 82 -4.49 4.01 -10.29
N ASP A 83 -5.05 3.40 -9.24
CA ASP A 83 -4.84 3.75 -7.82
C ASP A 83 -4.33 2.53 -7.04
N GLU A 84 -3.94 2.69 -5.77
CA GLU A 84 -3.48 1.59 -4.91
C GLU A 84 -4.50 0.45 -4.71
N ASN A 85 -5.79 0.76 -4.84
CA ASN A 85 -6.89 -0.20 -4.72
C ASN A 85 -7.33 -0.80 -6.05
N THR A 86 -6.75 -0.37 -7.18
CA THR A 86 -7.11 -0.94 -8.47
C THR A 86 -6.62 -2.38 -8.58
N LEU A 87 -7.41 -3.20 -9.27
CA LEU A 87 -7.12 -4.61 -9.46
C LEU A 87 -6.17 -4.75 -10.65
N VAL A 88 -5.04 -5.39 -10.40
CA VAL A 88 -4.04 -5.75 -11.40
C VAL A 88 -3.86 -7.25 -11.46
N TRP A 89 -3.57 -7.72 -12.66
CA TRP A 89 -3.21 -9.09 -12.93
C TRP A 89 -1.95 -9.10 -13.80
N GLY A 90 -1.10 -10.10 -13.59
CA GLY A 90 0.13 -10.28 -14.35
C GLY A 90 0.49 -11.75 -14.45
N GLN A 91 1.40 -12.08 -15.36
CA GLN A 91 1.81 -13.48 -15.55
C GLN A 91 2.38 -14.04 -14.24
N GLY A 92 1.80 -15.15 -13.76
CA GLY A 92 2.19 -15.79 -12.50
C GLY A 92 1.38 -15.36 -11.26
N LEU A 93 0.43 -14.42 -11.40
CA LEU A 93 -0.58 -14.19 -10.36
C LEU A 93 -1.76 -15.16 -10.57
N ALA A 94 -2.23 -15.78 -9.48
CA ALA A 94 -3.40 -16.65 -9.52
C ALA A 94 -4.69 -15.90 -9.85
N ASP A 95 -4.87 -14.71 -9.27
CA ASP A 95 -6.08 -13.90 -9.38
C ASP A 95 -5.77 -12.41 -9.52
N TRP A 96 -6.82 -11.63 -9.80
CA TRP A 96 -6.78 -10.18 -9.77
C TRP A 96 -6.52 -9.69 -8.34
N LEU A 97 -5.40 -9.01 -8.13
CA LEU A 97 -4.99 -8.51 -6.83
C LEU A 97 -4.96 -6.98 -6.82
N PRO A 98 -5.33 -6.32 -5.71
CA PRO A 98 -5.11 -4.90 -5.54
C PRO A 98 -3.62 -4.55 -5.72
N VAL A 99 -3.32 -3.43 -6.38
CA VAL A 99 -1.93 -2.97 -6.61
C VAL A 99 -1.11 -2.93 -5.31
N LYS A 100 -1.72 -2.48 -4.20
CA LYS A 100 -1.08 -2.44 -2.88
C LYS A 100 -0.59 -3.80 -2.35
N ASN A 101 -1.19 -4.91 -2.80
CA ASN A 101 -0.78 -6.25 -2.38
C ASN A 101 0.49 -6.70 -3.12
N VAL A 102 0.76 -6.16 -4.30
CA VAL A 102 1.96 -6.47 -5.09
C VAL A 102 3.10 -5.53 -4.68
N ARG A 103 3.81 -5.91 -3.62
CA ARG A 103 4.85 -5.07 -2.97
C ARG A 103 5.97 -4.60 -3.89
N THR A 104 6.31 -5.40 -4.91
CA THR A 104 7.38 -5.08 -5.86
C THR A 104 6.93 -4.11 -6.96
N LEU A 105 5.64 -4.07 -7.26
CA LEU A 105 5.08 -3.30 -8.37
C LEU A 105 4.84 -1.83 -7.99
N VAL A 106 4.30 -1.57 -6.80
CA VAL A 106 4.06 -0.20 -6.28
C VAL A 106 5.30 0.71 -6.39
N PRO A 107 6.49 0.33 -5.88
CA PRO A 107 7.67 1.19 -5.96
C PRO A 107 8.20 1.34 -7.39
N GLN A 108 7.91 0.39 -8.28
CA GLN A 108 8.32 0.48 -9.69
C GLN A 108 7.44 1.44 -10.50
N ILE A 109 6.15 1.56 -10.14
CA ILE A 109 5.22 2.51 -10.75
C ILE A 109 5.44 3.92 -10.17
N ARG A 110 5.57 4.04 -8.85
CA ARG A 110 5.67 5.32 -8.13
C ARG A 110 7.10 5.88 -8.15
N THR A 111 7.69 6.02 -9.34
CA THR A 111 8.97 6.71 -9.50
C THR A 111 8.83 8.19 -9.12
N VAL A 112 9.95 8.84 -8.78
CA VAL A 112 9.96 10.26 -8.38
C VAL A 112 9.32 11.13 -9.46
N GLU A 113 9.62 10.85 -10.72
CA GLU A 113 9.03 11.54 -11.88
C GLU A 113 7.51 11.43 -11.92
N VAL A 114 6.95 10.24 -11.67
CA VAL A 114 5.50 10.00 -11.63
C VAL A 114 4.87 10.73 -10.46
N GLN A 115 5.54 10.79 -9.30
CA GLN A 115 5.06 11.52 -8.13
C GLN A 115 5.03 13.03 -8.37
N VAL A 116 6.06 13.58 -9.02
CA VAL A 116 6.09 14.99 -9.41
C VAL A 116 5.03 15.28 -10.47
N ALA A 117 4.93 14.45 -11.51
CA ALA A 117 3.93 14.62 -12.57
C ALA A 117 2.49 14.57 -12.05
N THR A 118 2.17 13.63 -11.15
CA THR A 118 0.87 13.55 -10.49
C THR A 118 0.60 14.78 -9.63
N TRP A 119 1.60 15.23 -8.86
CA TRP A 119 1.49 16.45 -8.07
C TRP A 119 1.24 17.68 -8.97
N VAL A 120 2.00 17.88 -10.03
CA VAL A 120 1.85 18.99 -10.99
C VAL A 120 0.46 18.96 -11.63
N LYS A 121 0.04 17.82 -12.19
CA LYS A 121 -1.31 17.67 -12.78
C LYS A 121 -2.41 17.99 -11.77
N LYS A 122 -2.25 17.54 -10.52
CA LYS A 122 -3.22 17.82 -9.46
C LYS A 122 -3.27 19.31 -9.12
N GLN A 123 -2.15 20.01 -9.10
CA GLN A 123 -2.11 21.44 -8.80
C GLN A 123 -2.65 22.28 -9.95
N PHE A 124 -2.22 22.02 -11.19
CA PHE A 124 -2.43 22.93 -12.30
C PHE A 124 -3.58 22.56 -13.22
N ALA A 125 -3.97 21.28 -13.33
CA ALA A 125 -5.08 20.87 -14.19
C ALA A 125 -6.36 20.63 -13.39
N LEU A 126 -6.28 19.90 -12.28
CA LEU A 126 -7.47 19.48 -11.54
C LEU A 126 -8.08 20.61 -10.70
N LYS A 127 -7.28 21.41 -9.99
CA LYS A 127 -7.79 22.50 -9.15
C LYS A 127 -8.58 23.58 -9.92
N PRO A 128 -8.10 24.12 -11.06
CA PRO A 128 -8.88 25.12 -11.79
C PRO A 128 -10.16 24.53 -12.38
N ALA A 129 -10.11 23.33 -12.98
CA ALA A 129 -11.29 22.67 -13.51
C ALA A 129 -12.37 22.45 -12.45
N LEU A 130 -11.97 22.03 -11.24
CA LEU A 130 -12.88 21.83 -10.12
C LEU A 130 -13.43 23.16 -9.57
N ALA A 131 -12.62 24.23 -9.59
CA ALA A 131 -13.08 25.56 -9.21
C ALA A 131 -14.17 26.09 -10.16
N HIS A 132 -14.01 25.89 -11.48
CA HIS A 132 -15.03 26.23 -12.47
C HIS A 132 -16.32 25.43 -12.25
N ALA A 133 -16.23 24.11 -12.12
CA ALA A 133 -17.40 23.25 -11.87
C ALA A 133 -18.12 23.60 -10.54
N ARG A 134 -17.38 24.05 -9.52
CA ARG A 134 -17.98 24.55 -8.26
C ARG A 134 -18.75 25.84 -8.48
N LYS A 135 -18.19 26.76 -9.26
CA LYS A 135 -18.83 28.03 -9.58
C LYS A 135 -20.12 27.81 -10.38
N GLU A 136 -20.06 26.97 -11.42
CA GLU A 136 -21.23 26.60 -12.22
C GLU A 136 -22.34 25.97 -11.37
N ARG A 137 -21.99 25.05 -10.46
CA ARG A 137 -22.98 24.46 -9.53
C ARG A 137 -23.55 25.47 -8.53
N ALA A 138 -22.74 26.45 -8.10
CA ALA A 138 -23.22 27.52 -7.23
C ALA A 138 -24.20 28.43 -7.98
N GLU A 139 -23.91 28.75 -9.24
CA GLU A 139 -24.80 29.51 -10.12
C GLU A 139 -26.09 28.74 -10.41
N GLN A 140 -26.02 27.44 -10.73
CA GLN A 140 -27.19 26.58 -10.92
C GLN A 140 -28.10 26.49 -9.69
N ARG A 141 -27.53 26.56 -8.48
CA ARG A 141 -28.30 26.60 -7.23
C ARG A 141 -28.91 27.98 -6.95
N ALA A 142 -28.26 29.04 -7.42
CA ALA A 142 -28.74 30.42 -7.25
C ALA A 142 -29.87 30.75 -8.24
N GLN A 143 -29.98 30.04 -9.36
CA GLN A 143 -31.12 30.14 -10.27
C GLN A 143 -32.39 29.63 -9.56
N PRO A 144 -33.45 30.46 -9.42
CA PRO A 144 -34.71 30.01 -8.88
C PRO A 144 -35.30 28.93 -9.81
N ASN A 145 -35.66 27.79 -9.23
CA ASN A 145 -36.16 26.66 -9.99
C ASN A 145 -37.65 26.90 -10.32
N PRO A 146 -38.05 27.08 -11.60
CA PRO A 146 -39.41 27.49 -11.97
C PRO A 146 -40.49 26.47 -11.60
N GLN A 147 -40.10 25.22 -11.30
CA GLN A 147 -40.99 24.19 -10.75
C GLN A 147 -41.47 24.49 -9.33
N VAL A 148 -40.74 25.30 -8.56
CA VAL A 148 -41.13 25.69 -7.20
C VAL A 148 -42.12 26.87 -7.23
N ASP A 149 -41.94 27.79 -8.18
CA ASP A 149 -42.84 28.95 -8.37
C ASP A 149 -44.19 28.58 -9.02
N THR A 150 -44.29 27.40 -9.65
CA THR A 150 -45.55 26.89 -10.22
C THR A 150 -46.40 26.10 -9.22
N MET A 151 -45.92 25.93 -7.98
CA MET A 151 -46.58 25.14 -6.93
C MET A 151 -47.36 25.96 -5.89
N TYR A 152 -47.28 27.30 -5.93
CA TYR A 152 -48.03 28.24 -5.08
C TYR A 152 -48.93 29.14 -5.94
#